data_AF-A0A365GX96-F1
#
_entry.id   AF-A0A365GX96-F1
#
_cell.length_a   1.000
_cell.length_b   1.000
_cell.length_c   1.000
_cell.angle_alpha   90.00
_cell.angle_beta   90.00
_cell.angle_gamma   90.00
#
_symmetry.space_group_name_H-M   'P 1'
#
loop_
_entity.id
_entity.type
_entity.pdbx_description
1 polymer ?
#
loop_
_entity_poly.entity_id
_entity_poly.type
_entity_poly.pdbx_seq_one_letter_code
_entity_poly.pdbx_strand_id
1 'polypeptide(L)'
;MKQAAGKVQAAHGQINKIKNQLHGHQAELMGAWKGESAVAFAKVFQLFDSEFAKVLQDLNIIHQKLVDTQLKYQAAEGEKNQTISPLHGLLNGGV
;
A
#
# COMPACT_ATOMS: atom_id res chain seq x y z
N MET A 1 12.49 3.67 -4.89
CA MET A 1 11.14 3.11 -5.00
C MET A 1 10.91 1.91 -4.07
N LYS A 2 11.71 0.84 -4.14
CA LYS A 2 11.60 -0.35 -3.26
C LYS A 2 11.43 -0.04 -1.76
N GLN A 3 12.29 0.81 -1.19
CA GLN A 3 12.22 1.18 0.23
C GLN A 3 10.91 1.91 0.58
N ALA A 4 10.45 2.82 -0.28
CA ALA A 4 9.19 3.54 -0.08
C ALA A 4 7.99 2.59 -0.16
N ALA A 5 7.98 1.67 -1.14
CA ALA A 5 6.94 0.65 -1.28
C ALA A 5 6.84 -0.24 -0.03
N GLY A 6 7.99 -0.63 0.53
CA GLY A 6 8.06 -1.38 1.79
C GLY A 6 7.52 -0.61 2.99
N LYS A 7 7.82 0.69 3.11
CA LYS A 7 7.25 1.55 4.18
C LYS A 7 5.73 1.67 4.06
N VAL A 8 5.20 1.84 2.85
CA VAL A 8 3.75 1.92 2.60
C VAL A 8 3.06 0.60 2.95
N GLN A 9 3.67 -0.54 2.57
CA GLN A 9 3.15 -1.86 2.93
C GLN A 9 3.15 -2.09 4.45
N ALA A 10 4.21 -1.66 5.14
CA ALA A 10 4.29 -1.74 6.60
C ALA A 10 3.21 -0.90 7.28
N ALA A 11 3.00 0.35 6.83
CA ALA A 11 1.94 1.21 7.32
C ALA A 11 0.55 0.60 7.09
N HIS A 12 0.30 0.05 5.89
CA HIS A 12 -0.93 -0.67 5.58
C HIS A 12 -1.17 -1.83 6.57
N GLY A 13 -0.13 -2.63 6.84
CA GLY A 13 -0.21 -3.71 7.82
C GLY A 13 -0.54 -3.24 9.24
N GLN A 14 0.09 -2.15 9.69
CA GLN A 14 -0.16 -1.57 11.01
C GLN A 14 -1.59 -1.04 11.14
N ILE A 15 -2.08 -0.30 10.15
CA ILE A 15 -3.44 0.24 10.15
C ILE A 15 -4.47 -0.89 10.13
N ASN A 16 -4.24 -1.93 9.33
CA ASN A 16 -5.13 -3.09 9.29
C ASN A 16 -5.18 -3.83 10.64
N LYS A 17 -4.05 -3.92 11.35
CA LYS A 17 -4.01 -4.47 12.71
C LYS A 17 -4.85 -3.63 13.68
N ILE A 18 -4.71 -2.30 13.65
CA ILE A 18 -5.48 -1.38 14.50
C ILE A 18 -6.98 -1.51 14.20
N LYS A 19 -7.37 -1.57 12.92
CA LYS A 19 -8.75 -1.81 12.49
C LYS A 19 -9.31 -3.08 13.12
N ASN A 20 -8.58 -4.19 13.03
CA ASN A 20 -9.01 -5.47 13.59
C ASN A 20 -9.12 -5.44 15.12
N GLN A 21 -8.23 -4.73 15.81
CA GLN A 21 -8.32 -4.53 17.26
C GLN A 21 -9.58 -3.74 17.63
N LEU A 22 -9.89 -2.67 16.89
CA LEU A 22 -11.10 -1.89 17.11
C LEU A 22 -12.37 -2.73 16.90
N HIS A 23 -12.39 -3.59 15.88
CA HIS A 23 -13.49 -4.54 15.63
C HIS A 23 -13.66 -5.51 16.80
N GLY A 24 -12.57 -6.05 17.34
CA GLY A 24 -12.61 -6.91 18.53
C GLY A 24 -13.25 -6.21 19.74
N HIS A 25 -12.78 -5.00 20.05
CA HIS A 25 -13.33 -4.22 21.17
C HIS A 25 -14.79 -3.82 20.97
N GLN A 26 -15.20 -3.53 19.73
CA GLN A 26 -16.60 -3.24 19.42
C GLN A 26 -17.49 -4.47 19.63
N ALA A 27 -17.05 -5.67 19.23
CA ALA A 27 -17.79 -6.90 19.46
C ALA A 27 -17.96 -7.19 20.96
N GLU A 28 -16.90 -7.02 21.75
CA GLU A 28 -16.94 -7.16 23.21
C GLU A 28 -17.93 -6.17 23.86
N LEU A 29 -17.84 -4.90 23.46
CA LEU A 29 -18.67 -3.82 24.01
C LEU A 29 -20.15 -3.99 23.67
N MET A 30 -20.48 -4.37 22.43
CA MET A 30 -21.86 -4.59 21.99
C MET A 30 -22.52 -5.82 22.62
N GLY A 31 -21.73 -6.79 23.11
CA GLY A 31 -22.25 -7.95 23.82
C GLY A 31 -22.88 -7.59 25.16
N ALA A 32 -22.37 -6.56 25.85
CA ALA A 32 -22.81 -6.15 27.18
C ALA A 32 -23.63 -4.84 27.16
N TRP A 33 -23.41 -3.95 26.19
CA TRP A 33 -24.00 -2.61 26.18
C TRP A 33 -25.22 -2.52 25.26
N LYS A 34 -26.42 -2.34 25.84
CA LYS A 34 -27.68 -2.12 25.11
C LYS A 34 -28.26 -0.74 25.42
N GLY A 35 -28.94 -0.14 24.44
CA GLY A 35 -29.63 1.15 24.59
C GLY A 35 -29.24 2.18 23.54
N GLU A 36 -29.76 3.40 23.67
CA GLU A 36 -29.57 4.51 22.71
C GLU A 36 -28.09 4.90 22.53
N SER A 37 -27.29 4.83 23.61
CA SER A 37 -25.84 5.08 23.56
C SER A 37 -25.09 4.04 22.70
N ALA A 38 -25.55 2.79 22.67
CA ALA A 38 -24.95 1.75 21.82
C ALA A 38 -25.22 2.03 20.33
N VAL A 39 -26.37 2.61 19.99
CA VAL A 39 -26.70 3.02 18.62
C VAL A 39 -25.80 4.18 18.16
N ALA A 40 -25.56 5.17 19.03
CA ALA A 40 -24.65 6.27 18.74
C ALA A 40 -23.21 5.78 18.53
N PHE A 41 -22.74 4.89 19.41
CA PHE A 41 -21.42 4.25 19.26
C PHE A 41 -21.30 3.49 17.93
N ALA A 42 -22.30 2.67 17.58
CA ALA A 42 -22.30 1.90 16.34
C ALA A 42 -22.16 2.79 15.09
N LYS A 43 -22.83 3.96 15.08
CA LYS A 43 -22.68 4.94 13.99
C LYS A 43 -21.26 5.49 13.88
N VAL A 44 -20.65 5.86 14.99
CA VAL A 44 -19.26 6.37 15.00
C VAL A 44 -18.29 5.28 14.59
N PHE A 45 -18.48 4.06 15.09
CA PHE A 45 -17.68 2.91 14.68
C PHE A 45 -17.76 2.66 13.17
N GLN A 46 -18.95 2.71 12.59
CA GLN A 46 -19.15 2.50 11.16
C GLN A 46 -18.50 3.60 10.31
N LEU A 47 -18.48 4.85 10.81
CA LEU A 47 -17.73 5.93 10.19
C LEU A 47 -16.22 5.64 10.21
N PHE A 48 -15.67 5.23 11.36
CA PHE A 48 -14.26 4.85 11.47
C PHE A 48 -13.91 3.69 10.53
N ASP A 49 -14.76 2.67 10.44
CA ASP A 49 -14.54 1.52 9.56
C ASP A 49 -14.47 1.93 8.08
N SER A 50 -15.33 2.86 7.67
CA SER A 50 -15.31 3.45 6.32
C SER A 50 -14.02 4.22 6.07
N GLU A 51 -13.56 5.04 7.02
CA GLU A 51 -12.30 5.77 6.89
C GLU A 51 -11.08 4.84 6.87
N PHE A 52 -11.07 3.75 7.64
CA PHE A 52 -10.04 2.71 7.54
C PHE A 52 -10.00 2.10 6.14
N ALA A 53 -11.15 1.78 5.56
CA ALA A 53 -11.21 1.21 4.22
C ALA A 53 -10.59 2.16 3.17
N LYS A 54 -10.91 3.46 3.24
CA LYS A 54 -10.33 4.48 2.35
C LYS A 54 -8.82 4.56 2.49
N VAL A 55 -8.32 4.69 3.73
CA VAL A 55 -6.86 4.81 3.97
C VAL A 55 -6.11 3.55 3.50
N LEU A 56 -6.64 2.36 3.76
CA LEU A 56 -6.03 1.10 3.30
C LEU A 56 -6.02 1.02 1.77
N GLN A 57 -7.11 1.42 1.11
CA GLN A 57 -7.18 1.49 -0.34
C GLN A 57 -6.15 2.47 -0.92
N ASP A 58 -6.03 3.66 -0.35
CA ASP A 58 -5.09 4.68 -0.81
C ASP A 58 -3.63 4.22 -0.64
N LEU A 59 -3.31 3.58 0.49
CA LEU A 59 -1.99 2.99 0.70
C LEU A 59 -1.69 1.88 -0.31
N ASN A 60 -2.68 1.04 -0.64
CA ASN A 60 -2.51 0.02 -1.67
C ASN A 60 -2.25 0.64 -3.06
N ILE A 61 -2.98 1.69 -3.43
CA ILE A 61 -2.77 2.42 -4.69
C ILE A 61 -1.36 3.03 -4.75
N ILE A 62 -0.90 3.65 -3.65
CA ILE A 62 0.45 4.22 -3.57
C ILE A 62 1.49 3.11 -3.72
N HIS A 63 1.32 1.97 -3.03
CA HIS A 63 2.23 0.84 -3.14
C HIS A 63 2.33 0.34 -4.59
N GLN A 64 1.19 0.12 -5.26
CA GLN A 64 1.17 -0.32 -6.65
C GLN A 64 1.91 0.66 -7.56
N LYS A 65 1.65 1.96 -7.42
CA LYS A 65 2.35 2.99 -8.21
C LYS A 65 3.86 2.94 -8.02
N LEU A 66 4.33 2.76 -6.78
CA LEU A 66 5.77 2.68 -6.48
C LEU A 66 6.42 1.44 -7.10
N VAL A 67 5.74 0.29 -7.09
CA VAL A 67 6.20 -0.94 -7.73
C VAL A 67 6.21 -0.79 -9.24
N ASP A 68 5.14 -0.26 -9.84
CA ASP A 68 5.04 -0.02 -11.28
C ASP A 68 6.14 0.93 -11.76
N THR A 69 6.39 2.02 -11.03
CA THR A 69 7.48 2.93 -11.36
C THR A 69 8.83 2.22 -11.32
N GLN A 70 9.08 1.37 -10.32
CA GLN A 70 10.32 0.59 -10.24
C GLN A 70 10.49 -0.33 -11.46
N LEU A 71 9.44 -1.05 -11.86
CA LEU A 71 9.47 -1.95 -13.02
C LEU A 71 9.75 -1.18 -14.32
N LYS A 72 9.11 -0.02 -14.50
CA LYS A 72 9.36 0.85 -15.67
C LYS A 72 10.81 1.31 -15.76
N TYR A 73 11.42 1.70 -14.64
CA TYR A 73 12.83 2.08 -14.61
C TYR A 73 13.75 0.90 -14.97
N GLN A 74 13.49 -0.28 -14.42
CA GLN A 74 14.28 -1.49 -14.72
C GLN A 74 14.18 -1.88 -16.20
N ALA A 75 12.99 -1.79 -16.80
CA ALA A 75 12.78 -2.05 -18.22
C ALA A 75 13.56 -1.04 -19.09
N ALA A 76 13.46 0.25 -18.79
CA ALA A 76 14.15 1.30 -19.53
C ALA A 76 15.69 1.16 -19.45
N GLU A 77 16.24 0.77 -18.30
CA GLU A 77 17.67 0.47 -18.17
C GLU A 77 18.08 -0.77 -18.97
N GLY A 78 17.25 -1.81 -18.99
CA GLY A 78 17.46 -3.01 -19.80
C GLY A 78 17.53 -2.70 -21.30
N GLU A 79 16.55 -1.94 -21.81
CA GLU A 79 16.50 -1.50 -23.22
C GLU A 79 17.70 -0.62 -23.59
N LYS A 80 18.09 0.30 -22.69
CA LYS A 80 19.27 1.14 -22.89
C LYS A 80 20.55 0.30 -22.98
N ASN A 81 20.75 -0.67 -22.08
CA ASN A 81 21.92 -1.54 -22.12
C ASN A 81 21.95 -2.43 -23.37
N GLN A 82 20.81 -2.96 -23.81
CA GLN A 82 20.71 -3.75 -25.03
C GLN A 82 21.00 -2.94 -26.29
N THR A 83 20.64 -1.66 -26.29
CA THR A 83 20.89 -0.76 -27.44
C THR A 83 22.33 -0.24 -27.48
N ILE A 84 22.93 0.04 -26.32
CA ILE A 84 24.29 0.60 -26.22
C ILE A 84 25.36 -0.48 -26.36
N SER A 85 25.14 -1.71 -25.87
CA SER A 85 26.16 -2.78 -25.93
C SER A 85 26.63 -3.12 -27.35
N PRO A 86 25.75 -3.23 -28.36
CA PRO A 86 26.15 -3.42 -29.76
C PRO A 86 26.92 -2.22 -30.33
N LEU A 87 26.49 -1.00 -29.99
CA LEU A 87 27.15 0.23 -30.45
C LEU A 87 28.57 0.36 -29.88
N HIS A 88 28.77 0.01 -28.61
CA HIS A 88 30.09 -0.02 -27.98
C HIS A 88 31.01 -1.08 -28.61
N GLY A 89 30.46 -2.25 -28.97
CA GLY A 89 31.19 -3.29 -29.69
C GLY A 89 31.60 -2.87 -31.10
N LEU A 90 30.75 -2.13 -31.80
CA LEU A 90 31.04 -1.58 -33.13
C LEU A 90 32.04 -0.41 -33.09
N LEU A 91 32.00 0.43 -32.06
CA LEU A 91 32.92 1.57 -31.91
C LEU A 91 34.31 1.17 -31.39
N ASN A 92 34.42 0.12 -30.56
CA ASN A 92 35.72 -0.38 -30.08
C ASN A 92 36.34 -1.47 -30.97
N GLY A 93 35.59 -2.05 -31.92
CA GLY A 93 36.07 -3.08 -32.84
C GLY A 93 36.57 -2.58 -34.20
N GLY A 94 36.65 -1.26 -34.40
CA GLY A 94 37.11 -0.63 -35.63
C GLY A 94 38.61 -0.31 -35.62
N VAL A 95 39.49 -1.30 -35.42
CA VAL A 95 40.89 -1.33 -35.93
C VAL A 95 41.29 -2.76 -36.20
#